data_AF-M0HDU2-F1
#
_entry.id   AF-M0HDU2-F1
#
_cell.length_a   1.000
_cell.length_b   1.000
_cell.length_c   1.000
_cell.angle_alpha   90.00
_cell.angle_beta   90.00
_cell.angle_gamma   90.00
#
_symmetry.space_group_name_H-M   'P 1'
#
loop_
_entity.id
_entity.type
_entity.pdbx_description
1 polymer ?
#
loop_
_entity_poly.entity_id
_entity_poly.type
_entity_poly.pdbx_seq_one_letter_code
_entity_poly.pdbx_strand_id
1 'polypeptide(L)'
;MTLINRDWSVETQAFPLSDDPDSVRARLFAFDIAVSRVSPPVSSPSEFAFEVALCAALETTTDWLPARQLGASVASPGSRIIDVCAVVPGPAFNDRTRITNRAIPATAIESDVGTGRAVFWRDGFDCHPARARRATDAAVDVGFFESEVRRGREYVRRAARYPDDWFSRLVGIENKPDLGEPGDLLRQLRLDVSLGLFDEVVLATESYVTGAHLNRIPEEVGVWRFDPDTGEREVVREAETLTPDDLGVEPVEYHSLHTNVALVSPADKRTARLRLAERAYGKGWRAYNLPGCAHAAVDEDGRPVCEHFGRVVDPGSECGGDCRAFETADPPEFDRAELRERRTGWVSDPSGVARRQAGLDRFR
;
A
#
# COMPACT_ATOMS: atom_id res chain seq x y z
N MET A 1 -20.77 21.66 -43.60
CA MET A 1 -20.38 22.43 -44.80
C MET A 1 -20.98 23.83 -44.65
N THR A 2 -20.12 24.85 -44.57
CA THR A 2 -20.43 26.30 -44.70
C THR A 2 -21.24 26.94 -43.56
N LEU A 3 -20.64 27.56 -42.54
CA LEU A 3 -19.94 28.87 -42.44
C LEU A 3 -20.90 30.09 -42.28
N ILE A 4 -20.52 30.98 -41.33
CA ILE A 4 -20.37 32.45 -41.44
C ILE A 4 -21.05 33.32 -40.33
N ASN A 5 -20.16 34.07 -39.66
CA ASN A 5 -20.19 35.41 -39.02
C ASN A 5 -21.29 35.83 -38.04
N ARG A 6 -20.84 36.40 -36.91
CA ARG A 6 -21.07 37.82 -36.58
C ARG A 6 -19.87 38.47 -35.91
N ASP A 7 -19.41 39.56 -36.51
CA ASP A 7 -18.45 40.55 -36.03
C ASP A 7 -18.93 41.26 -34.76
N TRP A 8 -17.99 41.59 -33.87
CA TRP A 8 -18.16 42.61 -32.83
C TRP A 8 -17.13 43.72 -33.05
N SER A 9 -17.62 44.88 -33.50
CA SER A 9 -16.88 46.12 -33.63
C SER A 9 -16.74 46.81 -32.26
N VAL A 10 -15.51 47.15 -31.89
CA VAL A 10 -15.19 47.98 -30.71
C VAL A 10 -14.91 49.40 -31.18
N GLU A 11 -15.66 50.33 -30.60
CA GLU A 11 -15.63 51.77 -30.85
C GLU A 11 -14.38 52.39 -30.20
N THR A 12 -13.45 52.89 -31.01
CA THR A 12 -12.30 53.68 -30.56
C THR A 12 -12.65 55.16 -30.53
N GLN A 13 -12.79 55.74 -29.34
CA GLN A 13 -12.82 57.20 -29.14
C GLN A 13 -11.40 57.77 -29.13
N ALA A 14 -11.17 58.77 -29.99
CA ALA A 14 -9.94 59.51 -30.12
C ALA A 14 -9.82 60.63 -29.07
N PHE A 15 -8.64 60.76 -28.44
CA PHE A 15 -8.25 61.90 -27.61
C PHE A 15 -7.32 62.83 -28.39
N PRO A 16 -7.38 64.17 -28.17
CA PRO A 16 -6.68 65.15 -28.98
C PRO A 16 -5.17 65.23 -28.65
N LEU A 17 -4.39 65.48 -29.70
CA LEU A 17 -2.96 65.74 -29.67
C LEU A 17 -2.69 67.16 -29.12
N SER A 18 -1.82 67.29 -28.12
CA SER A 18 -1.17 68.57 -27.78
C SER A 18 0.34 68.39 -27.75
N ASP A 19 1.03 69.20 -28.55
CA ASP A 19 2.48 69.30 -28.64
C ASP A 19 3.08 69.98 -27.39
N ASP A 20 3.81 69.22 -26.56
CA ASP A 20 4.75 69.79 -25.57
C ASP A 20 5.92 68.80 -25.33
N PRO A 21 7.20 69.15 -25.64
CA PRO A 21 8.30 68.18 -25.66
C PRO A 21 8.97 67.88 -24.30
N ASP A 22 8.54 68.47 -23.18
CA ASP A 22 9.34 68.46 -21.94
C ASP A 22 8.82 67.58 -20.77
N SER A 23 7.95 66.58 -21.01
CA SER A 23 7.39 65.73 -19.93
C SER A 23 8.02 64.33 -19.76
N VAL A 24 9.13 64.02 -20.44
CA VAL A 24 9.84 62.74 -20.27
C VAL A 24 10.90 62.84 -19.17
N ARG A 25 10.48 62.89 -17.89
CA ARG A 25 11.24 62.45 -16.68
C ARG A 25 10.58 62.98 -15.41
N ALA A 26 9.56 62.27 -14.92
CA ALA A 26 9.33 62.01 -13.49
C ALA A 26 7.97 61.36 -13.32
N ARG A 27 7.86 60.50 -12.30
CA ARG A 27 6.65 59.83 -11.76
C ARG A 27 6.35 58.44 -12.30
N LEU A 28 7.12 57.47 -11.82
CA LEU A 28 6.60 56.15 -11.50
C LEU A 28 7.21 55.71 -10.16
N PHE A 29 6.50 56.01 -9.06
CA PHE A 29 6.69 55.37 -7.76
C PHE A 29 5.32 55.04 -7.18
N ALA A 30 5.15 53.76 -6.85
CA ALA A 30 4.23 53.15 -5.89
C ALA A 30 2.71 53.31 -6.12
N PHE A 31 2.14 52.34 -6.85
CA PHE A 31 0.85 51.76 -6.48
C PHE A 31 1.07 50.25 -6.32
N ASP A 32 1.17 49.80 -5.07
CA ASP A 32 1.21 48.39 -4.69
C ASP A 32 -0.16 47.75 -5.00
N ILE A 33 -0.23 47.04 -6.12
CA ILE A 33 -1.24 46.01 -6.32
C ILE A 33 -0.62 44.72 -5.79
N ALA A 34 -1.10 44.29 -4.62
CA ALA A 34 -0.87 42.94 -4.12
C ALA A 34 -1.52 41.94 -5.09
N VAL A 35 -0.79 41.57 -6.13
CA VAL A 35 -1.08 40.37 -6.92
C VAL A 35 -0.75 39.21 -5.99
N SER A 36 -1.80 38.67 -5.35
CA SER A 36 -1.75 37.35 -4.73
C SER A 36 -1.12 36.42 -5.76
N ARG A 37 0.08 35.92 -5.46
CA ARG A 37 0.70 34.84 -6.24
C ARG A 37 -0.25 33.67 -6.12
N VAL A 38 -1.11 33.50 -7.13
CA VAL A 38 -1.74 32.22 -7.39
C VAL A 38 -0.57 31.30 -7.67
N SER A 39 -0.22 30.46 -6.69
CA SER A 39 0.67 29.34 -6.91
C SER A 39 0.16 28.63 -8.17
N PRO A 40 1.04 28.24 -9.11
CA PRO A 40 0.59 27.40 -10.22
C PRO A 40 -0.19 26.21 -9.63
N PRO A 41 -1.20 25.66 -10.33
CA PRO A 41 -1.84 24.45 -9.87
C PRO A 41 -0.72 23.45 -9.56
N VAL A 42 -0.65 23.03 -8.30
CA VAL A 42 0.29 22.00 -7.88
C VAL A 42 0.01 20.85 -8.82
N SER A 43 1.01 20.44 -9.61
CA SER A 43 0.88 19.20 -10.37
C SER A 43 0.46 18.14 -9.37
N SER A 44 -0.57 17.34 -9.70
CA SER A 44 -0.96 16.23 -8.85
C SER A 44 0.30 15.47 -8.40
N PRO A 45 0.40 15.10 -7.12
CA PRO A 45 1.56 14.41 -6.61
C PRO A 45 1.73 13.12 -7.38
N SER A 46 2.97 12.65 -7.48
CA SER A 46 3.22 11.34 -8.07
C SER A 46 2.41 10.28 -7.33
N GLU A 47 1.97 9.23 -8.05
CA GLU A 47 1.20 8.14 -7.44
C GLU A 47 1.91 7.55 -6.22
N PHE A 48 3.24 7.45 -6.30
CA PHE A 48 4.08 7.03 -5.17
C PHE A 48 3.94 7.98 -3.97
N ALA A 49 4.11 9.29 -4.18
CA ALA A 49 4.05 10.29 -3.10
C ALA A 49 2.67 10.30 -2.42
N PHE A 50 1.61 10.22 -3.22
CA PHE A 50 0.23 10.11 -2.72
C PHE A 50 0.03 8.84 -1.89
N GLU A 51 0.44 7.67 -2.41
CA GLU A 51 0.29 6.38 -1.74
C GLU A 51 1.02 6.31 -0.40
N VAL A 52 2.26 6.81 -0.31
CA VAL A 52 3.02 6.81 0.95
C VAL A 52 2.48 7.82 1.96
N ALA A 53 1.96 8.97 1.50
CA ALA A 53 1.29 9.93 2.36
C ALA A 53 0.02 9.33 2.97
N LEU A 54 -0.78 8.62 2.17
CA LEU A 54 -1.97 7.93 2.67
C LEU A 54 -1.61 6.86 3.71
N CYS A 55 -0.58 6.05 3.47
CA CYS A 55 -0.11 5.05 4.44
C CYS A 55 0.33 5.70 5.76
N ALA A 56 1.07 6.81 5.71
CA ALA A 56 1.49 7.55 6.89
C ALA A 56 0.30 8.14 7.67
N ALA A 57 -0.71 8.66 6.96
CA ALA A 57 -1.94 9.17 7.57
C ALA A 57 -2.75 8.04 8.24
N LEU A 58 -2.86 6.87 7.61
CA LEU A 58 -3.55 5.70 8.17
C LEU A 58 -2.89 5.22 9.47
N GLU A 59 -1.56 5.13 9.53
CA GLU A 59 -0.85 4.77 10.78
C GLU A 59 -1.07 5.78 11.91
N THR A 60 -1.35 7.04 11.59
CA THR A 60 -1.56 8.10 12.60
C THR A 60 -3.00 8.15 13.09
N THR A 61 -3.95 7.84 12.22
CA THR A 61 -5.39 8.03 12.45
C THR A 61 -6.13 6.74 12.80
N THR A 62 -5.48 5.59 12.65
CA THR A 62 -6.05 4.26 12.89
C THR A 62 -5.05 3.37 13.62
N ASP A 63 -5.50 2.21 14.08
CA ASP A 63 -4.66 1.11 14.58
C ASP A 63 -4.30 0.10 13.48
N TRP A 64 -4.57 0.41 12.21
CA TRP A 64 -4.39 -0.51 11.09
C TRP A 64 -2.91 -0.69 10.74
N LEU A 65 -2.61 -1.80 10.06
CA LEU A 65 -1.28 -2.06 9.48
C LEU A 65 -1.35 -1.93 7.96
N PRO A 66 -1.09 -0.74 7.39
CA PRO A 66 -1.02 -0.57 5.95
C PRO A 66 0.24 -1.21 5.37
N ALA A 67 0.07 -1.90 4.25
CA ALA A 67 1.15 -2.46 3.47
C ALA A 67 0.91 -2.26 1.99
N ARG A 68 1.98 -1.97 1.26
CA ARG A 68 1.89 -1.55 -0.13
C ARG A 68 2.12 -2.69 -1.11
N GLN A 69 1.52 -2.59 -2.29
CA GLN A 69 1.80 -3.39 -3.47
C GLN A 69 1.85 -4.88 -3.17
N LEU A 70 0.69 -5.43 -2.83
CA LEU A 70 0.53 -6.84 -2.51
C LEU A 70 -0.30 -7.55 -3.56
N GLY A 71 0.10 -8.78 -3.92
CA GLY A 71 -0.68 -9.59 -4.84
C GLY A 71 -2.03 -9.98 -4.22
N ALA A 72 -3.13 -9.65 -4.89
CA ALA A 72 -4.51 -9.82 -4.42
C ALA A 72 -5.36 -10.70 -5.36
N SER A 73 -4.69 -11.50 -6.20
CA SER A 73 -5.28 -12.54 -7.07
C SER A 73 -5.29 -13.92 -6.38
N VAL A 74 -6.27 -14.77 -6.69
CA VAL A 74 -6.36 -16.14 -6.15
C VAL A 74 -6.10 -17.19 -7.25
N ALA A 75 -6.91 -17.19 -8.30
CA ALA A 75 -6.86 -18.13 -9.41
C ALA A 75 -5.74 -17.81 -10.42
N SER A 76 -5.35 -16.54 -10.55
CA SER A 76 -4.26 -16.11 -11.45
C SER A 76 -3.14 -15.38 -10.68
N PRO A 77 -2.30 -16.09 -9.91
CA PRO A 77 -1.30 -15.46 -9.05
C PRO A 77 -0.42 -14.42 -9.77
N GLY A 78 -0.49 -13.17 -9.30
CA GLY A 78 0.28 -12.05 -9.85
C GLY A 78 -0.46 -11.22 -10.89
N SER A 79 -1.68 -11.60 -11.29
CA SER A 79 -2.52 -10.81 -12.22
C SER A 79 -3.02 -9.50 -11.62
N ARG A 80 -3.12 -9.44 -10.29
CA ARG A 80 -3.65 -8.30 -9.55
C ARG A 80 -2.75 -7.96 -8.36
N ILE A 81 -2.37 -6.70 -8.28
CA ILE A 81 -1.62 -6.10 -7.16
C ILE A 81 -2.49 -4.97 -6.60
N ILE A 82 -2.89 -5.03 -5.34
CA ILE A 82 -3.55 -3.90 -4.66
C ILE A 82 -2.49 -2.86 -4.27
N ASP A 83 -2.80 -1.58 -4.43
CA ASP A 83 -1.88 -0.51 -4.03
C ASP A 83 -1.63 -0.54 -2.52
N VAL A 84 -2.68 -0.51 -1.71
CA VAL A 84 -2.57 -0.63 -0.25
C VAL A 84 -3.53 -1.70 0.26
N CYS A 85 -3.00 -2.64 1.03
CA CYS A 85 -3.78 -3.51 1.89
C CYS A 85 -3.58 -3.08 3.34
N ALA A 86 -4.65 -2.65 4.00
CA ALA A 86 -4.64 -2.35 5.43
C ALA A 86 -5.23 -3.52 6.21
N VAL A 87 -4.44 -4.08 7.12
CA VAL A 87 -4.90 -5.11 8.07
C VAL A 87 -5.50 -4.41 9.28
N VAL A 88 -6.77 -4.67 9.54
CA VAL A 88 -7.42 -4.23 10.79
C VAL A 88 -7.13 -5.30 11.85
N PRO A 89 -6.46 -4.95 12.97
CA PRO A 89 -6.19 -5.90 14.04
C PRO A 89 -7.46 -6.61 14.54
N GLY A 90 -7.30 -7.89 14.87
CA GLY A 90 -8.31 -8.70 15.52
C GLY A 90 -7.99 -8.91 17.00
N PRO A 91 -8.88 -9.56 17.76
CA PRO A 91 -8.69 -9.79 19.20
C PRO A 91 -7.41 -10.55 19.54
N ALA A 92 -6.92 -11.43 18.66
CA ALA A 92 -5.70 -12.21 18.88
C ALA A 92 -4.44 -11.58 18.25
N PHE A 93 -4.50 -10.30 17.86
CA PHE A 93 -3.37 -9.61 17.21
C PHE A 93 -2.09 -9.65 18.06
N ASN A 94 -2.21 -9.44 19.37
CA ASN A 94 -1.09 -9.51 20.30
C ASN A 94 -0.45 -10.91 20.32
N ASP A 95 -1.23 -11.98 20.24
CA ASP A 95 -0.69 -13.34 20.19
C ASP A 95 0.11 -13.58 18.90
N ARG A 96 -0.34 -13.00 17.77
CA ARG A 96 0.39 -13.09 16.51
C ARG A 96 1.72 -12.35 16.59
N THR A 97 1.75 -11.17 17.18
CA THR A 97 2.98 -10.35 17.26
C THR A 97 4.08 -11.03 18.06
N ARG A 98 3.73 -11.86 19.06
CA ARG A 98 4.69 -12.59 19.90
C ARG A 98 5.47 -13.68 19.16
N ILE A 99 5.00 -14.13 18.00
CA ILE A 99 5.62 -15.24 17.26
C ILE A 99 6.89 -14.75 16.56
N THR A 100 6.76 -13.75 15.68
CA THR A 100 7.82 -13.23 14.82
C THR A 100 7.39 -11.92 14.19
N ASN A 101 8.34 -11.04 13.92
CA ASN A 101 8.12 -9.74 13.27
C ASN A 101 7.95 -9.88 11.74
N ARG A 102 8.25 -11.06 11.17
CA ARG A 102 8.14 -11.35 9.74
C ARG A 102 6.83 -12.06 9.39
N ALA A 103 6.54 -12.18 8.10
CA ALA A 103 5.43 -12.99 7.61
C ALA A 103 5.69 -14.48 7.86
N ILE A 104 4.68 -15.21 8.34
CA ILE A 104 4.72 -16.66 8.47
C ILE A 104 4.14 -17.28 7.18
N PRO A 105 4.80 -18.28 6.57
CA PRO A 105 4.28 -18.91 5.36
C PRO A 105 2.91 -19.54 5.59
N ALA A 106 1.90 -19.16 4.80
CA ALA A 106 0.55 -19.75 4.91
C ALA A 106 0.56 -21.27 4.77
N THR A 107 1.41 -21.83 3.90
CA THR A 107 1.56 -23.30 3.78
C THR A 107 2.10 -23.94 5.07
N ALA A 108 2.88 -23.23 5.90
CA ALA A 108 3.27 -23.72 7.22
C ALA A 108 2.13 -23.59 8.24
N ILE A 109 1.30 -22.54 8.15
CA ILE A 109 0.11 -22.34 9.00
C ILE A 109 -0.96 -23.41 8.71
N GLU A 110 -1.16 -23.76 7.44
CA GLU A 110 -2.14 -24.75 6.96
C GLU A 110 -1.66 -26.20 7.13
N SER A 111 -0.39 -26.41 7.48
CA SER A 111 0.18 -27.75 7.66
C SER A 111 -0.38 -28.49 8.88
N ASP A 112 -0.18 -29.80 8.94
CA ASP A 112 -0.53 -30.66 10.09
C ASP A 112 0.56 -30.67 11.17
N VAL A 113 1.62 -29.85 11.02
CA VAL A 113 2.70 -29.73 12.00
C VAL A 113 2.14 -29.11 13.29
N GLY A 114 1.99 -29.92 14.33
CA GLY A 114 1.50 -29.48 15.64
C GLY A 114 2.59 -28.89 16.56
N THR A 115 2.17 -28.36 17.71
CA THR A 115 3.05 -27.87 18.79
C THR A 115 3.56 -28.98 19.72
N GLY A 116 2.98 -30.17 19.64
CA GLY A 116 3.25 -31.28 20.56
C GLY A 116 4.50 -32.09 20.19
N ARG A 117 4.32 -33.07 19.30
CA ARG A 117 5.38 -33.98 18.86
C ARG A 117 5.95 -33.52 17.53
N ALA A 118 7.27 -33.50 17.40
CA ALA A 118 7.92 -33.28 16.12
C ALA A 118 7.61 -34.43 15.15
N VAL A 119 7.27 -34.07 13.92
CA VAL A 119 6.94 -34.99 12.83
C VAL A 119 8.00 -34.88 11.75
N PHE A 120 8.20 -35.95 10.97
CA PHE A 120 9.08 -35.86 9.81
C PHE A 120 8.49 -34.80 8.87
N TRP A 121 9.28 -33.81 8.46
CA TRP A 121 8.73 -32.61 7.80
C TRP A 121 7.88 -32.94 6.57
N ARG A 122 8.16 -34.04 5.86
CA ARG A 122 7.37 -34.46 4.68
C ARG A 122 5.97 -34.94 5.05
N ASP A 123 5.78 -35.47 6.25
CA ASP A 123 4.51 -36.04 6.71
C ASP A 123 3.56 -34.95 7.24
N GLY A 124 4.04 -33.71 7.38
CA GLY A 124 3.26 -32.61 7.92
C GLY A 124 2.51 -31.78 6.89
N PHE A 125 2.64 -32.05 5.58
CA PHE A 125 2.07 -31.20 4.53
C PHE A 125 1.30 -32.00 3.49
N ASP A 126 0.11 -31.52 3.13
CA ASP A 126 -0.66 -32.00 1.99
C ASP A 126 -0.34 -31.19 0.71
N CYS A 127 0.94 -31.20 0.30
CA CYS A 127 1.34 -30.55 -0.95
C CYS A 127 2.63 -31.14 -1.54
N HIS A 128 3.00 -30.69 -2.74
CA HIS A 128 4.20 -31.16 -3.42
C HIS A 128 5.46 -30.97 -2.53
N PRO A 129 6.38 -31.97 -2.45
CA PRO A 129 7.50 -31.92 -1.51
C PRO A 129 8.42 -30.71 -1.62
N ALA A 130 8.62 -30.17 -2.83
CA ALA A 130 9.41 -28.95 -3.02
C ALA A 130 8.74 -27.71 -2.38
N ARG A 131 7.41 -27.64 -2.40
CA ARG A 131 6.64 -26.58 -1.74
C ARG A 131 6.68 -26.75 -0.22
N ALA A 132 6.47 -27.98 0.26
CA ALA A 132 6.60 -28.31 1.67
C ALA A 132 8.00 -27.98 2.21
N ARG A 133 9.06 -28.26 1.43
CA ARG A 133 10.44 -27.93 1.80
C ARG A 133 10.64 -26.42 1.97
N ARG A 134 10.26 -25.62 0.96
CA ARG A 134 10.36 -24.15 1.05
C ARG A 134 9.57 -23.59 2.24
N ALA A 135 8.38 -24.11 2.49
CA ALA A 135 7.56 -23.71 3.63
C ALA A 135 8.22 -24.09 4.96
N THR A 136 8.83 -25.27 5.04
CA THR A 136 9.57 -25.73 6.22
C THR A 136 10.77 -24.84 6.50
N ASP A 137 11.63 -24.62 5.50
CA ASP A 137 12.84 -23.80 5.64
C ASP A 137 12.47 -22.36 6.06
N ALA A 138 11.48 -21.76 5.40
CA ALA A 138 11.00 -20.41 5.75
C ALA A 138 10.36 -20.36 7.15
N ALA A 139 9.61 -21.39 7.55
CA ALA A 139 9.00 -21.45 8.89
C ALA A 139 10.04 -21.60 10.00
N VAL A 140 11.11 -22.36 9.76
CA VAL A 140 12.25 -22.47 10.69
C VAL A 140 13.00 -21.14 10.77
N ASP A 141 13.28 -20.51 9.63
CA ASP A 141 13.97 -19.23 9.56
C ASP A 141 13.22 -18.13 10.35
N VAL A 142 11.89 -18.05 10.23
CA VAL A 142 11.08 -17.07 10.98
C VAL A 142 10.79 -17.48 12.43
N GLY A 143 11.30 -18.62 12.89
CA GLY A 143 11.10 -19.12 14.26
C GLY A 143 9.69 -19.67 14.54
N PHE A 144 8.87 -19.89 13.50
CA PHE A 144 7.55 -20.51 13.66
C PHE A 144 7.67 -22.03 13.85
N PHE A 145 8.64 -22.67 13.19
CA PHE A 145 8.99 -24.07 13.41
C PHE A 145 10.31 -24.20 14.18
N GLU A 146 10.37 -25.19 15.05
CA GLU A 146 11.63 -25.73 15.58
C GLU A 146 11.99 -26.99 14.78
N SER A 147 13.28 -27.16 14.47
CA SER A 147 13.80 -28.30 13.72
C SER A 147 14.79 -29.12 14.56
N GLU A 148 14.71 -30.45 14.46
CA GLU A 148 15.66 -31.38 15.07
C GLU A 148 16.02 -32.51 14.09
N VAL A 149 17.27 -32.99 14.15
CA VAL A 149 17.73 -34.10 13.30
C VAL A 149 17.84 -35.37 14.13
N ARG A 150 17.14 -36.43 13.71
CA ARG A 150 17.18 -37.76 14.33
C ARG A 150 17.57 -38.80 13.30
N ARG A 151 18.69 -39.49 13.51
CA ARG A 151 19.20 -40.54 12.61
C ARG A 151 19.24 -40.07 11.13
N GLY A 152 19.70 -38.84 10.90
CA GLY A 152 19.80 -38.23 9.57
C GLY A 152 18.49 -37.75 8.94
N ARG A 153 17.37 -37.76 9.67
CA ARG A 153 16.08 -37.23 9.21
C ARG A 153 15.70 -35.98 9.99
N GLU A 154 15.20 -34.97 9.30
CA GLU A 154 14.73 -33.71 9.88
C GLU A 154 13.28 -33.83 10.34
N TYR A 155 13.05 -33.51 11.61
CA TYR A 155 11.73 -33.47 12.23
C TYR A 155 11.43 -32.03 12.66
N VAL A 156 10.18 -31.60 12.49
CA VAL A 156 9.75 -30.25 12.83
C VAL A 156 8.51 -30.26 13.73
N ARG A 157 8.41 -29.25 14.57
CA ARG A 157 7.20 -28.92 15.34
C ARG A 157 6.98 -27.41 15.35
N ARG A 158 5.75 -26.95 15.57
CA ARG A 158 5.46 -25.53 15.78
C ARG A 158 5.98 -25.06 17.14
N ALA A 159 6.64 -23.90 17.15
CA ALA A 159 7.07 -23.22 18.38
C ALA A 159 5.88 -22.65 19.17
N ALA A 160 4.83 -22.23 18.49
CA ALA A 160 3.56 -21.77 19.08
C ALA A 160 2.35 -22.22 18.28
N ARG A 161 1.18 -22.12 18.93
CA ARG A 161 -0.08 -22.14 18.20
C ARG A 161 -0.18 -20.86 17.36
N TYR A 162 -0.65 -21.00 16.14
CA TYR A 162 -1.02 -19.85 15.34
C TYR A 162 -2.38 -19.34 15.87
N PRO A 163 -2.53 -18.04 16.14
CA PRO A 163 -3.78 -17.48 16.63
C PRO A 163 -4.82 -17.43 15.51
N ASP A 164 -6.03 -17.89 15.81
CA ASP A 164 -7.21 -17.58 15.01
C ASP A 164 -7.61 -16.11 15.25
N ASP A 165 -8.28 -15.47 14.30
CA ASP A 165 -8.85 -14.11 14.43
C ASP A 165 -7.84 -13.02 14.88
N TRP A 166 -6.58 -13.13 14.46
CA TRP A 166 -5.57 -12.09 14.75
C TRP A 166 -5.73 -10.84 13.90
N PHE A 167 -6.47 -10.92 12.79
CA PHE A 167 -6.99 -9.78 12.03
C PHE A 167 -8.50 -9.91 11.92
N SER A 168 -9.20 -8.79 11.95
CA SER A 168 -10.67 -8.75 11.85
C SER A 168 -11.14 -8.45 10.42
N ARG A 169 -10.43 -7.58 9.70
CA ARG A 169 -10.76 -7.17 8.33
C ARG A 169 -9.49 -6.89 7.51
N LEU A 170 -9.63 -7.00 6.20
CA LEU A 170 -8.68 -6.51 5.20
C LEU A 170 -9.37 -5.45 4.37
N VAL A 171 -8.80 -4.25 4.36
CA VAL A 171 -9.27 -3.13 3.52
C VAL A 171 -8.33 -3.00 2.33
N GLY A 172 -8.86 -3.11 1.12
CA GLY A 172 -8.13 -2.87 -0.12
C GLY A 172 -8.33 -1.44 -0.56
N ILE A 173 -7.26 -0.68 -0.76
CA ILE A 173 -7.31 0.72 -1.17
C ILE A 173 -6.53 0.87 -2.47
N GLU A 174 -7.22 1.38 -3.49
CA GLU A 174 -6.62 1.81 -4.76
C GLU A 174 -6.38 3.31 -4.74
N ASN A 175 -5.18 3.71 -5.13
CA ASN A 175 -4.81 5.12 -5.19
C ASN A 175 -4.93 5.62 -6.63
N LYS A 176 -5.68 6.71 -6.79
CA LYS A 176 -5.71 7.45 -8.05
C LYS A 176 -5.76 8.94 -7.76
N PRO A 177 -4.59 9.62 -7.58
CA PRO A 177 -4.57 11.05 -7.25
C PRO A 177 -5.32 11.87 -8.30
N ASP A 178 -5.08 11.59 -9.59
CA ASP A 178 -5.74 12.23 -10.72
C ASP A 178 -6.78 11.33 -11.40
N LEU A 179 -8.06 11.68 -11.28
CA LEU A 179 -9.18 10.98 -11.94
C LEU A 179 -9.39 11.38 -13.41
N GLY A 180 -8.67 12.39 -13.91
CA GLY A 180 -8.66 12.78 -15.31
C GLY A 180 -8.08 11.69 -16.22
N GLU A 181 -7.13 10.91 -15.71
CA GLU A 181 -6.47 9.80 -16.40
C GLU A 181 -6.66 8.48 -15.62
N PRO A 182 -7.89 7.93 -15.59
CA PRO A 182 -8.21 6.81 -14.71
C PRO A 182 -7.55 5.49 -15.12
N GLY A 183 -7.03 5.39 -16.36
CA GLY A 183 -6.41 4.18 -16.89
C GLY A 183 -7.27 2.94 -16.67
N ASP A 184 -6.71 1.98 -15.92
CA ASP A 184 -7.31 0.68 -15.64
C ASP A 184 -8.18 0.62 -14.37
N LEU A 185 -8.32 1.75 -13.67
CA LEU A 185 -8.93 1.84 -12.34
C LEU A 185 -10.29 1.14 -12.25
N LEU A 186 -11.21 1.45 -13.15
CA LEU A 186 -12.57 0.89 -13.09
C LEU A 186 -12.58 -0.63 -13.24
N ARG A 187 -11.63 -1.19 -13.97
CA ARG A 187 -11.49 -2.64 -14.14
C ARG A 187 -10.95 -3.27 -12.86
N GLN A 188 -9.95 -2.65 -12.25
CA GLN A 188 -9.36 -3.09 -10.98
C GLN A 188 -10.42 -3.08 -9.87
N LEU A 189 -11.16 -1.98 -9.69
CA LEU A 189 -12.21 -1.87 -8.69
C LEU A 189 -13.32 -2.92 -8.89
N ARG A 190 -13.76 -3.15 -10.14
CA ARG A 190 -14.74 -4.21 -10.44
C ARG A 190 -14.19 -5.60 -10.13
N LEU A 191 -12.91 -5.84 -10.41
CA LEU A 191 -12.27 -7.11 -10.08
C LEU A 191 -12.25 -7.31 -8.56
N ASP A 192 -11.83 -6.31 -7.79
CA ASP A 192 -11.71 -6.45 -6.34
C ASP A 192 -13.06 -6.69 -5.66
N VAL A 193 -14.11 -5.99 -6.11
CA VAL A 193 -15.49 -6.23 -5.68
C VAL A 193 -15.97 -7.63 -6.10
N SER A 194 -15.81 -7.98 -7.38
CA SER A 194 -16.25 -9.27 -7.93
C SER A 194 -15.57 -10.48 -7.29
N LEU A 195 -14.28 -10.34 -6.96
CA LEU A 195 -13.53 -11.36 -6.24
C LEU A 195 -13.95 -11.40 -4.76
N GLY A 196 -14.21 -10.23 -4.15
CA GLY A 196 -14.61 -10.14 -2.75
C GLY A 196 -13.53 -10.69 -1.82
N LEU A 197 -12.26 -10.37 -2.11
CA LEU A 197 -11.13 -10.77 -1.27
C LEU A 197 -10.99 -9.88 -0.04
N PHE A 198 -11.35 -8.61 -0.14
CA PHE A 198 -11.34 -7.62 0.93
C PHE A 198 -12.71 -7.52 1.58
N ASP A 199 -12.76 -7.05 2.83
CA ASP A 199 -14.02 -6.72 3.51
C ASP A 199 -14.57 -5.39 3.00
N GLU A 200 -13.67 -4.46 2.63
CA GLU A 200 -13.98 -3.17 2.05
C GLU A 200 -12.99 -2.85 0.93
N VAL A 201 -13.49 -2.25 -0.15
CA VAL A 201 -12.66 -1.72 -1.25
C VAL A 201 -12.87 -0.21 -1.30
N VAL A 202 -11.77 0.53 -1.35
CA VAL A 202 -11.78 1.99 -1.31
C VAL A 202 -10.96 2.54 -2.48
N LEU A 203 -11.47 3.59 -3.12
CA LEU A 203 -10.70 4.47 -3.99
C LEU A 203 -10.27 5.71 -3.19
N ALA A 204 -8.97 5.94 -3.07
CA ALA A 204 -8.42 7.18 -2.54
C ALA A 204 -7.94 8.09 -3.67
N THR A 205 -8.34 9.35 -3.65
CA THR A 205 -8.03 10.33 -4.69
C THR A 205 -7.81 11.72 -4.12
N GLU A 206 -6.97 12.54 -4.76
CA GLU A 206 -6.88 13.97 -4.46
C GLU A 206 -7.95 14.77 -5.23
N SER A 207 -8.31 14.26 -6.42
CA SER A 207 -9.23 14.88 -7.34
C SER A 207 -10.58 15.20 -6.69
N TYR A 208 -11.15 16.34 -7.05
CA TYR A 208 -12.53 16.64 -6.70
C TYR A 208 -13.48 15.60 -7.33
N VAL A 209 -14.25 14.93 -6.48
CA VAL A 209 -15.14 13.85 -6.90
C VAL A 209 -16.49 14.41 -7.32
N THR A 210 -16.84 14.21 -8.59
CA THR A 210 -18.15 14.62 -9.14
C THR A 210 -19.13 13.46 -9.15
N GLY A 211 -20.43 13.75 -9.29
CA GLY A 211 -21.43 12.69 -9.49
C GLY A 211 -21.17 11.83 -10.74
N ALA A 212 -20.58 12.40 -11.79
CA ALA A 212 -20.19 11.64 -12.99
C ALA A 212 -19.04 10.66 -12.70
N HIS A 213 -18.11 11.00 -11.80
CA HIS A 213 -17.10 10.06 -11.32
C HIS A 213 -17.75 8.92 -10.53
N LEU A 214 -18.60 9.25 -9.55
CA LEU A 214 -19.28 8.27 -8.70
C LEU A 214 -20.12 7.27 -9.50
N ASN A 215 -20.81 7.71 -10.55
CA ASN A 215 -21.64 6.85 -11.40
C ASN A 215 -20.85 5.79 -12.18
N ARG A 216 -19.53 5.93 -12.31
CA ARG A 216 -18.67 4.95 -13.01
C ARG A 216 -18.05 3.93 -12.06
N ILE A 217 -17.86 4.32 -10.80
CA ILE A 217 -17.27 3.50 -9.74
C ILE A 217 -18.36 2.55 -9.23
N PRO A 218 -18.06 1.24 -9.03
CA PRO A 218 -19.02 0.31 -8.40
C PRO A 218 -19.60 0.89 -7.11
N GLU A 219 -20.88 0.63 -6.82
CA GLU A 219 -21.56 1.27 -5.68
C GLU A 219 -20.99 0.81 -4.33
N GLU A 220 -20.49 -0.42 -4.28
CA GLU A 220 -19.88 -1.05 -3.12
C GLU A 220 -18.55 -0.40 -2.71
N VAL A 221 -17.89 0.30 -3.64
CA VAL A 221 -16.57 0.90 -3.42
C VAL A 221 -16.71 2.22 -2.67
N GLY A 222 -16.02 2.32 -1.52
CA GLY A 222 -15.87 3.58 -0.81
C GLY A 222 -15.00 4.56 -1.58
N VAL A 223 -15.24 5.86 -1.41
CA VAL A 223 -14.47 6.90 -2.07
C VAL A 223 -13.98 7.90 -1.04
N TRP A 224 -12.66 8.03 -0.92
CA TRP A 224 -12.00 8.99 -0.06
C TRP A 224 -11.35 10.07 -0.91
N ARG A 225 -11.62 11.32 -0.57
CA ARG A 225 -10.81 12.44 -1.02
C ARG A 225 -9.72 12.68 0.03
N PHE A 226 -8.47 12.70 -0.41
CA PHE A 226 -7.30 12.75 0.46
C PHE A 226 -6.34 13.84 0.01
N ASP A 227 -5.93 14.68 0.94
CA ASP A 227 -4.88 15.67 0.76
C ASP A 227 -3.56 15.11 1.32
N PRO A 228 -2.56 14.82 0.48
CA PRO A 228 -1.29 14.21 0.92
C PRO A 228 -0.34 15.18 1.62
N ASP A 229 -0.57 16.50 1.52
CA ASP A 229 0.24 17.52 2.19
C ASP A 229 -0.21 17.70 3.64
N THR A 230 -1.52 17.71 3.87
CA THR A 230 -2.11 17.90 5.21
C THR A 230 -2.42 16.58 5.93
N GLY A 231 -2.58 15.49 5.18
CA GLY A 231 -3.07 14.21 5.69
C GLY A 231 -4.59 14.20 5.93
N GLU A 232 -5.32 15.24 5.54
CA GLU A 232 -6.77 15.31 5.70
C GLU A 232 -7.45 14.32 4.76
N ARG A 233 -8.41 13.57 5.30
CA ARG A 233 -9.20 12.56 4.59
C ARG A 233 -10.68 12.85 4.76
N GLU A 234 -11.35 13.12 3.65
CA GLU A 234 -12.80 13.27 3.55
C GLU A 234 -13.41 11.99 2.97
N VAL A 235 -14.45 11.44 3.62
CA VAL A 235 -15.21 10.33 3.06
C VAL A 235 -16.32 10.90 2.18
N VAL A 236 -16.17 10.74 0.86
CA VAL A 236 -17.17 11.17 -0.13
C VAL A 236 -18.29 10.12 -0.24
N ARG A 237 -17.92 8.84 -0.15
CA ARG A 237 -18.86 7.71 -0.09
C ARG A 237 -18.29 6.64 0.83
N GLU A 238 -19.11 6.13 1.74
CA GLU A 238 -18.73 4.99 2.58
C GLU A 238 -18.61 3.72 1.73
N ALA A 239 -17.67 2.84 2.07
CA ALA A 239 -17.58 1.52 1.45
C ALA A 239 -18.70 0.62 1.98
N GLU A 240 -19.26 -0.22 1.09
CA GLU A 240 -20.11 -1.31 1.54
C GLU A 240 -19.24 -2.47 2.01
N THR A 241 -19.71 -3.18 3.05
CA THR A 241 -19.05 -4.38 3.52
C THR A 241 -19.33 -5.51 2.54
N LEU A 242 -18.27 -6.03 1.91
CA LEU A 242 -18.32 -7.20 1.06
C LEU A 242 -18.41 -8.48 1.90
N THR A 243 -18.75 -9.61 1.27
CA THR A 243 -18.88 -10.92 1.90
C THR A 243 -17.78 -11.89 1.44
N PRO A 244 -16.61 -11.92 2.13
CA PRO A 244 -15.53 -12.86 1.81
C PRO A 244 -15.92 -14.34 1.89
N ASP A 245 -17.02 -14.68 2.54
CA ASP A 245 -17.53 -16.06 2.63
C ASP A 245 -18.46 -16.47 1.48
N ASP A 246 -18.79 -15.55 0.56
CA ASP A 246 -19.52 -15.87 -0.67
C ASP A 246 -18.57 -16.30 -1.79
N LEU A 247 -19.12 -16.87 -2.87
CA LEU A 247 -18.36 -17.24 -4.06
C LEU A 247 -17.82 -15.98 -4.75
N GLY A 248 -16.51 -15.91 -4.97
CA GLY A 248 -15.87 -14.84 -5.74
C GLY A 248 -15.76 -15.19 -7.24
N VAL A 249 -15.65 -14.18 -8.09
CA VAL A 249 -15.38 -14.33 -9.52
C VAL A 249 -14.12 -13.56 -9.89
N GLU A 250 -13.11 -14.28 -10.38
CA GLU A 250 -11.82 -13.72 -10.80
C GLU A 250 -11.66 -13.82 -12.32
N PRO A 251 -11.47 -12.70 -13.05
CA PRO A 251 -11.03 -12.74 -14.43
C PRO A 251 -9.63 -13.36 -14.56
N VAL A 252 -9.50 -14.37 -15.43
CA VAL A 252 -8.25 -15.12 -15.62
C VAL A 252 -7.60 -14.77 -16.96
N GLU A 253 -8.40 -14.62 -18.01
CA GLU A 253 -7.91 -14.34 -19.35
C GLU A 253 -8.92 -13.48 -20.13
N TYR A 254 -8.43 -12.42 -20.75
CA TYR A 254 -9.24 -11.48 -21.52
C TYR A 254 -9.12 -11.79 -23.01
N HIS A 255 -10.27 -12.01 -23.65
CA HIS A 255 -10.39 -12.14 -25.10
C HIS A 255 -11.20 -10.97 -25.65
N SER A 256 -11.13 -10.75 -26.97
CA SER A 256 -11.83 -9.64 -27.63
C SER A 256 -13.37 -9.73 -27.51
N LEU A 257 -13.92 -10.95 -27.42
CA LEU A 257 -15.37 -11.20 -27.39
C LEU A 257 -15.88 -11.78 -26.06
N HIS A 258 -15.00 -12.21 -25.16
CA HIS A 258 -15.37 -12.80 -23.88
C HIS A 258 -14.23 -12.69 -22.86
N THR A 259 -14.50 -13.01 -21.60
CA THR A 259 -13.49 -13.10 -20.54
C THR A 259 -13.65 -14.44 -19.85
N ASN A 260 -12.56 -15.20 -19.76
CA ASN A 260 -12.52 -16.42 -18.98
C ASN A 260 -12.46 -16.03 -17.51
N VAL A 261 -13.36 -16.59 -16.71
CA VAL A 261 -13.44 -16.33 -15.27
C VAL A 261 -13.26 -17.63 -14.48
N ALA A 262 -12.64 -17.52 -13.31
CA ALA A 262 -12.59 -18.57 -12.31
C ALA A 262 -13.59 -18.25 -11.20
N LEU A 263 -14.33 -19.27 -10.78
CA LEU A 263 -15.12 -19.21 -9.56
C LEU A 263 -14.19 -19.53 -8.39
N VAL A 264 -14.04 -18.60 -7.46
CA VAL A 264 -13.14 -18.70 -6.32
C VAL A 264 -13.94 -19.05 -5.08
N SER A 265 -13.65 -20.20 -4.49
CA SER A 265 -14.39 -20.68 -3.32
C SER A 265 -14.08 -19.84 -2.08
N PRO A 266 -14.99 -19.81 -1.09
CA PRO A 266 -14.72 -19.19 0.21
C PRO A 266 -13.47 -19.74 0.89
N ALA A 267 -13.17 -21.04 0.72
CA ALA A 267 -11.97 -21.65 1.27
C ALA A 267 -10.69 -21.10 0.62
N ASP A 268 -10.69 -20.97 -0.71
CA ASP A 268 -9.55 -20.38 -1.43
C ASP A 268 -9.35 -18.91 -1.06
N LYS A 269 -10.44 -18.16 -0.88
CA LYS A 269 -10.40 -16.77 -0.39
C LYS A 269 -9.84 -16.68 1.03
N ARG A 270 -10.26 -17.55 1.96
CA ARG A 270 -9.68 -17.59 3.32
C ARG A 270 -8.17 -17.82 3.31
N THR A 271 -7.69 -18.78 2.51
CA THR A 271 -6.26 -19.03 2.32
C THR A 271 -5.54 -17.81 1.71
N ALA A 272 -6.12 -17.17 0.71
CA ALA A 272 -5.55 -15.99 0.08
C ALA A 272 -5.52 -14.78 1.02
N ARG A 273 -6.59 -14.55 1.79
CA ARG A 273 -6.67 -13.51 2.83
C ARG A 273 -5.63 -13.72 3.91
N LEU A 274 -5.45 -14.95 4.39
CA LEU A 274 -4.38 -15.28 5.34
C LEU A 274 -2.99 -14.94 4.80
N ARG A 275 -2.71 -15.31 3.54
CA ARG A 275 -1.44 -14.96 2.87
C ARG A 275 -1.26 -13.45 2.75
N LEU A 276 -2.33 -12.73 2.41
CA LEU A 276 -2.31 -11.29 2.24
C LEU A 276 -2.05 -10.58 3.57
N ALA A 277 -2.76 -10.98 4.63
CA ALA A 277 -2.59 -10.47 5.98
C ALA A 277 -1.17 -10.72 6.50
N GLU A 278 -0.63 -11.94 6.37
CA GLU A 278 0.73 -12.27 6.79
C GLU A 278 1.78 -11.46 6.01
N ARG A 279 1.61 -11.29 4.70
CA ARG A 279 2.49 -10.45 3.88
C ARG A 279 2.41 -8.99 4.28
N ALA A 280 1.22 -8.47 4.55
CA ALA A 280 1.03 -7.11 5.01
C ALA A 280 1.71 -6.87 6.37
N TYR A 281 1.51 -7.79 7.31
CA TYR A 281 2.18 -7.80 8.61
C TYR A 281 3.70 -7.78 8.45
N GLY A 282 4.28 -8.68 7.65
CA GLY A 282 5.73 -8.75 7.47
C GLY A 282 6.33 -7.57 6.69
N LYS A 283 5.69 -7.13 5.59
CA LYS A 283 6.24 -6.15 4.65
C LYS A 283 6.06 -4.70 5.10
N GLY A 284 4.86 -4.34 5.58
CA GLY A 284 4.47 -2.94 5.76
C GLY A 284 4.54 -2.14 4.44
N TRP A 285 4.61 -0.81 4.55
CA TRP A 285 4.65 0.09 3.39
C TRP A 285 6.01 0.76 3.14
N ARG A 286 6.89 0.84 4.15
CA ARG A 286 8.24 1.46 4.06
C ARG A 286 9.30 0.54 3.44
N ALA A 287 8.91 -0.24 2.43
CA ALA A 287 9.70 -1.30 1.82
C ALA A 287 10.43 -0.86 0.52
N TYR A 288 11.02 0.33 0.50
CA TYR A 288 11.81 0.90 -0.61
C TYR A 288 13.28 1.07 -0.23
N ASN A 289 14.22 1.02 -1.17
CA ASN A 289 15.62 1.31 -0.84
C ASN A 289 15.83 2.83 -0.80
N LEU A 290 16.49 3.33 0.24
CA LEU A 290 16.88 4.74 0.25
C LEU A 290 18.07 4.93 -0.69
N PRO A 291 18.09 5.98 -1.52
CA PRO A 291 19.12 6.14 -2.53
C PRO A 291 20.42 6.67 -1.91
N GLY A 292 21.56 6.22 -2.44
CA GLY A 292 22.88 6.75 -2.10
C GLY A 292 23.16 8.09 -2.77
N CYS A 293 22.35 9.09 -2.44
CA CYS A 293 22.41 10.44 -3.01
C CYS A 293 22.57 11.48 -1.91
N ALA A 294 23.41 12.50 -2.12
CA ALA A 294 23.67 13.58 -1.15
C ALA A 294 22.43 14.44 -0.84
N HIS A 295 21.40 14.38 -1.69
CA HIS A 295 20.13 15.07 -1.48
C HIS A 295 19.02 14.16 -0.94
N ALA A 296 19.31 12.88 -0.69
CA ALA A 296 18.34 11.97 -0.13
C ALA A 296 18.14 12.28 1.36
N ALA A 297 16.89 12.41 1.77
CA ALA A 297 16.49 12.55 3.16
C ALA A 297 15.27 11.67 3.44
N VAL A 298 14.88 11.61 4.71
CA VAL A 298 13.71 10.88 5.16
C VAL A 298 12.90 11.80 6.08
N ASP A 299 11.61 11.95 5.79
CA ASP A 299 10.70 12.71 6.64
C ASP A 299 10.42 12.01 7.97
N GLU A 300 9.81 12.72 8.92
CA GLU A 300 9.50 12.20 10.26
C GLU A 300 8.62 10.94 10.26
N ASP A 301 7.86 10.73 9.19
CA ASP A 301 7.02 9.56 8.96
C ASP A 301 7.67 8.47 8.10
N GLY A 302 8.93 8.65 7.72
CA GLY A 302 9.70 7.69 6.97
C GLY A 302 9.60 7.82 5.47
N ARG A 303 8.86 8.79 4.92
CA ARG A 303 8.77 9.02 3.47
C ARG A 303 10.12 9.48 2.90
N PRO A 304 10.54 8.98 1.73
CA PRO A 304 11.79 9.38 1.10
C PRO A 304 11.63 10.75 0.42
N VAL A 305 12.48 11.70 0.78
CA VAL A 305 12.47 13.07 0.27
C VAL A 305 13.76 13.36 -0.49
N CYS A 306 13.66 14.17 -1.54
CA CYS A 306 14.82 14.79 -2.16
C CYS A 306 14.89 16.26 -1.76
N GLU A 307 15.89 16.65 -0.98
CA GLU A 307 16.07 18.02 -0.49
C GLU A 307 16.29 19.02 -1.62
N HIS A 308 16.95 18.60 -2.71
CA HIS A 308 17.16 19.44 -3.90
C HIS A 308 15.84 19.84 -4.56
N PHE A 309 14.88 18.92 -4.64
CA PHE A 309 13.56 19.18 -5.23
C PHE A 309 12.50 19.58 -4.19
N GLY A 310 12.82 19.49 -2.90
CA GLY A 310 11.93 19.85 -1.79
C GLY A 310 10.64 19.02 -1.73
N ARG A 311 10.68 17.75 -2.14
CA ARG A 311 9.49 16.89 -2.19
C ARG A 311 9.78 15.41 -1.99
N VAL A 312 8.73 14.65 -1.67
CA VAL A 312 8.74 13.20 -1.72
C VAL A 312 9.02 12.73 -3.15
N VAL A 313 9.89 11.73 -3.28
CA VAL A 313 10.29 11.12 -4.56
C VAL A 313 10.21 9.60 -4.45
N ASP A 314 9.86 8.89 -5.52
CA ASP A 314 10.07 7.45 -5.61
C ASP A 314 11.56 7.18 -5.85
N PRO A 315 12.30 6.62 -4.87
CA PRO A 315 13.74 6.42 -5.02
C PRO A 315 14.10 5.48 -6.16
N GLY A 316 13.22 4.51 -6.49
CA GLY A 316 13.50 3.48 -7.48
C GLY A 316 13.39 3.97 -8.92
N SER A 317 12.65 5.05 -9.15
CA SER A 317 12.37 5.58 -10.50
C SER A 317 12.87 7.01 -10.70
N GLU A 318 12.95 7.82 -9.64
CA GLU A 318 13.27 9.25 -9.74
C GLU A 318 14.71 9.60 -9.33
N CYS A 319 15.42 8.71 -8.63
CA CYS A 319 16.78 8.97 -8.12
C CYS A 319 17.81 7.99 -8.69
N GLY A 320 18.84 8.50 -9.36
CA GLY A 320 19.89 7.67 -9.98
C GLY A 320 20.50 8.34 -11.21
N GLY A 321 21.04 7.53 -12.14
CA GLY A 321 21.83 8.01 -13.27
C GLY A 321 21.13 8.99 -14.22
N ASP A 322 19.81 8.94 -14.31
CA ASP A 322 19.02 9.85 -15.15
C ASP A 322 18.65 11.17 -14.45
N CYS A 323 18.86 11.25 -13.14
CA CYS A 323 18.59 12.45 -12.36
C CYS A 323 19.77 13.44 -12.44
N ARG A 324 19.51 14.64 -12.96
CA ARG A 324 20.53 15.69 -13.15
C ARG A 324 21.09 16.26 -11.85
N ALA A 325 20.36 16.09 -10.75
CA ALA A 325 20.78 16.50 -9.42
C ALA A 325 21.41 15.34 -8.63
N PHE A 326 21.56 14.15 -9.21
CA PHE A 326 22.13 13.02 -8.50
C PHE A 326 23.60 13.28 -8.16
N GLU A 327 23.91 13.20 -6.86
CA GLU A 327 25.27 13.29 -6.34
C GLU A 327 25.51 12.09 -5.43
N THR A 328 26.47 11.23 -5.76
CA THR A 328 26.72 9.99 -5.01
C THR A 328 27.10 10.29 -3.56
N ALA A 329 26.41 9.64 -2.62
CA ALA A 329 26.72 9.65 -1.19
C ALA A 329 26.27 8.34 -0.53
N ASP A 330 26.51 8.20 0.78
CA ASP A 330 25.90 7.12 1.55
C ASP A 330 24.39 7.33 1.68
N PRO A 331 23.56 6.28 1.59
CA PRO A 331 22.13 6.41 1.84
C PRO A 331 21.85 6.92 3.27
N PRO A 332 20.75 7.68 3.50
CA PRO A 332 20.38 8.12 4.83
C PRO A 332 20.20 6.95 5.80
N GLU A 333 20.79 7.06 6.98
CA GLU A 333 20.54 6.14 8.08
C GLU A 333 19.13 6.38 8.63
N PHE A 334 18.30 5.33 8.62
CA PHE A 334 16.91 5.42 9.06
C PHE A 334 16.40 4.10 9.63
N ASP A 335 16.04 4.09 10.92
CA ASP A 335 15.45 2.92 11.57
C ASP A 335 13.95 2.82 11.30
N ARG A 336 13.63 2.09 10.23
CA ARG A 336 12.25 1.82 9.80
C ARG A 336 11.50 0.91 10.78
N ALA A 337 12.22 0.01 11.44
CA ALA A 337 11.61 -0.96 12.34
C ALA A 337 11.16 -0.25 13.62
N GLU A 338 12.04 0.58 14.19
CA GLU A 338 11.72 1.40 15.36
C GLU A 338 10.54 2.34 15.08
N LEU A 339 10.54 3.03 13.93
CA LEU A 339 9.41 3.91 13.59
C LEU A 339 8.10 3.14 13.46
N ARG A 340 8.12 1.98 12.79
CA ARG A 340 6.93 1.16 12.58
C ARG A 340 6.37 0.62 13.90
N GLU A 341 7.23 0.14 14.79
CA GLU A 341 6.84 -0.35 16.12
C GLU A 341 6.25 0.78 16.99
N ARG A 342 6.78 1.99 16.89
CA ARG A 342 6.23 3.15 17.59
C ARG A 342 4.86 3.60 17.08
N ARG A 343 4.59 3.42 15.77
CA ARG A 343 3.38 3.93 15.11
C ARG A 343 2.27 2.90 14.98
N THR A 344 2.55 1.63 15.17
CA THR A 344 1.60 0.54 14.94
C THR A 344 1.70 -0.50 16.05
N GLY A 345 0.80 -1.48 16.07
CA GLY A 345 0.94 -2.63 16.97
C GLY A 345 2.01 -3.67 16.55
N TRP A 346 2.74 -3.44 15.45
CA TRP A 346 3.81 -4.35 15.02
C TRP A 346 4.98 -4.34 16.01
N VAL A 347 5.57 -5.50 16.27
CA VAL A 347 6.66 -5.65 17.26
C VAL A 347 7.94 -6.00 16.52
N SER A 348 9.01 -5.22 16.75
CA SER A 348 10.26 -5.33 15.99
C SER A 348 11.11 -6.52 16.42
N ASP A 349 11.23 -6.74 17.74
CA ASP A 349 11.95 -7.85 18.35
C ASP A 349 11.01 -8.59 19.34
N PRO A 350 10.16 -9.51 18.85
CA PRO A 350 9.25 -10.22 19.71
C PRO A 350 10.04 -11.13 20.65
N SER A 351 9.65 -11.13 21.93
CA SER A 351 10.25 -11.96 23.00
C SER A 351 10.34 -13.48 22.71
N GLY A 352 9.71 -13.93 21.63
CA GLY A 352 9.66 -15.31 21.20
C GLY A 352 8.65 -16.13 22.00
N VAL A 353 8.23 -17.23 21.39
CA VAL A 353 7.33 -18.22 21.99
C VAL A 353 8.04 -19.48 22.48
N ALA A 354 9.37 -19.51 22.35
CA ALA A 354 10.19 -20.65 22.74
C ALA A 354 10.01 -20.94 24.24
N ARG A 355 9.41 -22.09 24.56
CA ARG A 355 9.42 -22.61 25.93
C ARG A 355 10.87 -22.91 26.31
N ARG A 356 11.45 -22.12 27.21
CA ARG A 356 12.56 -22.64 28.04
C ARG A 356 11.98 -23.85 28.77
N GLN A 357 12.40 -25.06 28.43
CA GLN A 357 12.16 -26.22 29.26
C GLN A 357 12.89 -25.99 30.60
N ALA A 358 12.19 -25.37 31.55
CA ALA A 358 12.60 -25.42 32.94
C ALA A 358 12.46 -26.88 33.40
N GLY A 359 13.57 -27.55 33.73
CA GLY A 359 13.52 -28.79 34.50
C GLY A 359 14.26 -30.02 33.98
N LEU A 360 15.35 -29.88 33.21
CA LEU A 360 16.31 -31.00 33.06
C LEU A 360 17.44 -30.97 34.10
N ASP A 361 17.56 -29.89 34.87
CA ASP A 361 18.57 -29.78 35.94
C ASP A 361 18.18 -30.52 37.24
N ARG A 362 17.02 -31.19 37.27
CA ARG A 362 16.48 -31.87 38.46
C ARG A 362 16.67 -33.38 38.47
N PHE A 363 17.35 -33.94 37.48
CA PHE A 363 17.76 -35.35 37.49
C PHE A 363 19.28 -35.42 37.25
N ARG A 364 20.03 -35.45 38.35
CA ARG A 364 21.43 -35.89 38.41
C ARG A 364 21.58 -36.91 39.53
#